data_AF-A0A0R2XUE0-F1
#
_entry.id   AF-A0A0R2XUE0-F1
#
_cell.length_a   1.000
_cell.length_b   1.000
_cell.length_c   1.000
_cell.angle_alpha   90.00
_cell.angle_beta   90.00
_cell.angle_gamma   90.00
#
_symmetry.space_group_name_H-M   'P 1'
#
loop_
_entity.id
_entity.type
_entity.pdbx_description
1 polymer ?
#
loop_
_entity_poly.entity_id
_entity_poly.type
_entity_poly.pdbx_seq_one_letter_code
_entity_poly.pdbx_strand_id
1 'polypeptide(L)'
;MEFAEHEDALILTTEEARVLGCLMEKAVTTPTAYPLTFNGLVTACNQKTNRDPVVSYDEDIVAEAVEGLRGKHLLYRVDGAGSRVQKYKHRIEERLGLTVPSQALLAVLLLRGAQTSGELRTRSERMYSFVNTEAVEAEIAETLEDVALPLWRRFDRAPGQKEARYMHLLCGANTEPEVSTAAPTIASPAVEAVQQRNERIGQLEERVVLLEAELDELRGTFAEFRKQFE
;
A
#
# COMPACT_ATOMS: atom_id res chain seq x y z
N MET A 1 3.50 -32.24 11.50
CA MET A 1 4.09 -31.50 10.37
C MET A 1 3.69 -30.06 10.60
N GLU A 2 4.52 -29.37 11.35
CA GLU A 2 4.30 -28.03 11.87
C GLU A 2 4.38 -27.02 10.73
N PHE A 3 3.27 -26.32 10.47
CA PHE A 3 3.25 -25.05 9.74
C PHE A 3 2.73 -23.99 10.70
N ALA A 4 3.52 -23.73 11.73
CA ALA A 4 3.31 -22.61 12.63
C ALA A 4 4.69 -22.02 12.90
N GLU A 5 5.14 -21.13 12.01
CA GLU A 5 6.20 -20.16 12.29
C GLU A 5 6.34 -19.22 11.08
N HIS A 6 6.17 -17.92 11.33
CA HIS A 6 6.14 -16.77 10.41
C HIS A 6 4.78 -16.49 9.78
N GLU A 7 3.80 -16.12 10.63
CA GLU A 7 2.88 -15.04 10.24
C GLU A 7 3.74 -13.78 10.07
N ASP A 8 4.43 -13.65 8.94
CA ASP A 8 4.89 -12.34 8.49
C ASP A 8 3.64 -11.48 8.40
N ALA A 9 3.49 -10.56 9.35
CA ALA A 9 2.43 -9.58 9.31
C ALA A 9 2.43 -9.01 7.88
N LEU A 10 1.29 -9.13 7.18
CA LEU A 10 1.16 -8.66 5.81
C LEU A 10 1.23 -7.13 5.81
N ILE A 11 2.46 -6.60 5.83
CA ILE A 11 2.76 -5.18 5.87
C ILE A 11 3.19 -4.74 4.48
N LEU A 12 2.53 -3.73 3.97
CA LEU A 12 2.74 -3.10 2.67
C LEU A 12 3.42 -1.75 2.87
N THR A 13 4.25 -1.37 1.90
CA THR A 13 4.64 0.03 1.73
C THR A 13 3.49 0.83 1.13
N THR A 14 3.61 2.17 1.14
CA THR A 14 2.64 3.07 0.52
C THR A 14 2.52 2.86 -0.99
N GLU A 15 3.61 2.50 -1.64
CA GLU A 15 3.73 2.25 -3.08
C GLU A 15 3.06 0.90 -3.43
N GLU A 16 3.33 -0.13 -2.64
CA GLU A 16 2.68 -1.44 -2.78
C GLU A 16 1.16 -1.34 -2.57
N ALA A 17 0.71 -0.64 -1.52
CA ALA A 17 -0.71 -0.39 -1.29
C ALA A 17 -1.37 0.33 -2.48
N ARG A 18 -0.69 1.34 -3.05
CA ARG A 18 -1.15 2.06 -4.24
C ARG A 18 -1.28 1.13 -5.44
N VAL A 19 -0.25 0.34 -5.73
CA VAL A 19 -0.22 -0.60 -6.86
C VAL A 19 -1.32 -1.65 -6.74
N LEU A 20 -1.47 -2.25 -5.56
CA LEU A 20 -2.51 -3.24 -5.28
C LEU A 20 -3.91 -2.64 -5.45
N GLY A 21 -4.16 -1.47 -4.84
CA GLY A 21 -5.44 -0.77 -4.97
C GLY A 21 -5.77 -0.43 -6.42
N CYS A 22 -4.78 -0.06 -7.24
CA CYS A 22 -4.98 0.20 -8.67
C CYS A 22 -5.38 -1.06 -9.43
N LEU A 23 -4.73 -2.20 -9.17
CA LEU A 23 -5.11 -3.47 -9.80
C LEU A 23 -6.54 -3.87 -9.42
N MET A 24 -6.90 -3.77 -8.14
CA MET A 24 -8.25 -4.07 -7.64
C MET A 24 -9.31 -3.17 -8.27
N GLU A 25 -9.06 -1.86 -8.32
CA GLU A 25 -9.96 -0.89 -8.96
C GLU A 25 -10.16 -1.21 -10.46
N LYS A 26 -9.07 -1.44 -11.20
CA LYS A 26 -9.13 -1.65 -12.66
C LYS A 26 -9.66 -3.02 -13.06
N ALA A 27 -9.54 -4.03 -12.20
CA ALA A 27 -10.16 -5.33 -12.41
C ALA A 27 -11.68 -5.22 -12.57
N VAL A 28 -12.31 -4.34 -11.79
CA VAL A 28 -13.77 -4.15 -11.80
C VAL A 28 -14.20 -3.03 -12.74
N THR A 29 -13.53 -1.89 -12.68
CA THR A 29 -13.97 -0.67 -13.39
C THR A 29 -13.59 -0.65 -14.87
N THR A 30 -12.55 -1.41 -15.26
CA THR A 30 -12.04 -1.46 -16.64
C THR A 30 -11.64 -2.88 -17.05
N PRO A 31 -12.58 -3.84 -17.06
CA PRO A 31 -12.27 -5.26 -17.27
C PRO A 31 -11.67 -5.53 -18.67
N THR A 32 -11.95 -4.69 -19.66
CA THR A 32 -11.37 -4.79 -21.01
C THR A 32 -9.88 -4.49 -21.06
N ALA A 33 -9.38 -3.68 -20.12
CA ALA A 33 -7.96 -3.33 -20.02
C ALA A 33 -7.20 -4.25 -19.04
N TYR A 34 -7.92 -5.07 -18.26
CA TYR A 34 -7.37 -5.95 -17.25
C TYR A 34 -7.11 -7.37 -17.80
N PRO A 35 -6.00 -8.05 -17.47
CA PRO A 35 -4.91 -7.64 -16.58
C PRO A 35 -4.08 -6.49 -17.15
N LEU A 36 -3.56 -5.61 -16.28
CA LEU A 36 -2.87 -4.39 -16.69
C LEU A 36 -1.46 -4.69 -17.19
N THR A 37 -1.01 -3.97 -18.22
CA THR A 37 0.42 -3.89 -18.56
C THR A 37 1.16 -3.05 -17.52
N PHE A 38 2.49 -3.13 -17.50
CA PHE A 38 3.32 -2.31 -16.61
C PHE A 38 3.03 -0.80 -16.75
N ASN A 39 3.03 -0.27 -17.98
CA ASN A 39 2.73 1.14 -18.22
C ASN A 39 1.30 1.53 -17.83
N GLY A 40 0.35 0.60 -17.99
CA GLY A 40 -1.02 0.78 -17.51
C GLY A 40 -1.08 0.91 -15.99
N LEU A 41 -0.25 0.17 -15.27
CA LEU A 41 -0.14 0.22 -13.82
C LEU A 41 0.50 1.54 -13.34
N VAL A 42 1.59 1.98 -13.95
CA VAL A 42 2.20 3.30 -13.69
C VAL A 42 1.18 4.42 -13.89
N THR A 43 0.46 4.38 -15.03
CA THR A 43 -0.59 5.35 -15.33
C THR A 43 -1.71 5.32 -14.29
N ALA A 44 -2.11 4.14 -13.81
CA ALA A 44 -3.15 3.98 -12.79
C ALA A 44 -2.71 4.52 -11.41
N CYS A 45 -1.44 4.34 -11.03
CA CYS A 45 -0.89 4.83 -9.77
C CYS A 45 -0.89 6.36 -9.70
N ASN A 46 -0.58 7.01 -10.82
CA ASN A 46 -0.39 8.46 -10.95
C ASN A 46 -1.66 9.22 -11.39
N GLN A 47 -2.85 8.59 -11.30
CA GLN A 47 -4.10 9.28 -11.67
C GLN A 47 -4.37 10.46 -10.72
N LYS A 48 -4.81 11.59 -11.28
CA LYS A 48 -5.20 12.79 -10.51
C LYS A 48 -6.54 12.65 -9.77
N THR A 49 -7.33 11.65 -10.13
CA THR A 49 -8.66 11.41 -9.56
C THR A 49 -8.67 10.08 -8.85
N ASN A 50 -9.50 9.94 -7.81
CA ASN A 50 -9.60 8.73 -7.00
C ASN A 50 -8.28 8.29 -6.36
N ARG A 51 -7.35 9.22 -6.14
CA ARG A 51 -6.10 9.02 -5.40
C ARG A 51 -5.98 10.08 -4.33
N ASP A 52 -5.57 9.65 -3.14
CA ASP A 52 -5.18 10.54 -2.05
C ASP A 52 -4.04 9.85 -1.26
N PRO A 53 -2.81 10.39 -1.27
CA PRO A 53 -2.36 11.58 -2.01
C PRO A 53 -2.26 11.32 -3.52
N VAL A 54 -2.30 12.39 -4.31
CA VAL A 54 -1.89 12.33 -5.73
C VAL A 54 -0.36 12.22 -5.76
N VAL A 55 0.15 11.27 -6.54
CA VAL A 55 1.59 10.96 -6.62
C VAL A 55 2.10 11.05 -8.06
N SER A 56 3.41 10.97 -8.22
CA SER A 56 4.10 10.90 -9.51
C SER A 56 5.22 9.87 -9.42
N TYR A 57 4.87 8.60 -9.26
CA TYR A 57 5.83 7.50 -9.23
C TYR A 57 6.47 7.31 -10.60
N ASP A 58 7.77 7.06 -10.62
CA ASP A 58 8.49 6.61 -11.80
C ASP A 58 8.33 5.10 -12.01
N GLU A 59 8.95 4.59 -13.07
CA GLU A 59 8.91 3.17 -13.40
C GLU A 59 9.63 2.32 -12.34
N ASP A 60 10.74 2.80 -11.77
CA ASP A 60 11.52 2.03 -10.81
C ASP A 60 10.76 1.80 -9.51
N ILE A 61 10.10 2.84 -8.97
CA ILE A 61 9.23 2.75 -7.79
C ILE A 61 8.11 1.73 -8.00
N VAL A 62 7.46 1.75 -9.17
CA VAL A 62 6.37 0.81 -9.48
C VAL A 62 6.89 -0.60 -9.69
N ALA A 63 8.08 -0.76 -10.28
CA ALA A 63 8.72 -2.07 -10.46
C ALA A 63 9.07 -2.71 -9.11
N GLU A 64 9.65 -1.94 -8.19
CA GLU A 64 9.98 -2.40 -6.84
C GLU A 64 8.70 -2.82 -6.08
N ALA A 65 7.67 -1.98 -6.10
CA ALA A 65 6.38 -2.31 -5.47
C ALA A 65 5.72 -3.56 -6.08
N VAL A 66 5.83 -3.75 -7.39
CA VAL A 66 5.34 -4.96 -8.07
C VAL A 66 6.07 -6.21 -7.58
N GLU A 67 7.41 -6.18 -7.47
CA GLU A 67 8.17 -7.33 -6.99
C GLU A 67 7.92 -7.61 -5.50
N GLY A 68 7.78 -6.57 -4.67
CA GLY A 68 7.39 -6.71 -3.27
C GLY A 68 6.02 -7.40 -3.10
N LEU A 69 5.02 -6.96 -3.88
CA LEU A 69 3.70 -7.61 -3.91
C LEU A 69 3.72 -9.05 -4.45
N ARG A 70 4.62 -9.36 -5.40
CA ARG A 70 4.82 -10.74 -5.88
C ARG A 70 5.41 -11.62 -4.80
N GLY A 71 6.41 -11.12 -4.07
CA GLY A 71 7.00 -11.81 -2.92
C GLY A 71 5.96 -12.11 -1.83
N LYS A 72 5.00 -11.20 -1.64
CA LYS A 72 3.87 -11.35 -0.70
C LYS A 72 2.69 -12.16 -1.26
N HIS A 73 2.82 -12.69 -2.48
CA HIS A 73 1.78 -13.44 -3.20
C HIS A 73 0.46 -12.69 -3.38
N LEU A 74 0.49 -11.36 -3.45
CA LEU A 74 -0.68 -10.50 -3.63
C LEU A 74 -0.99 -10.17 -5.10
N LEU A 75 -0.03 -10.40 -5.99
CA LEU A 75 -0.22 -10.32 -7.44
C LEU A 75 0.66 -11.32 -8.16
N TYR A 76 0.35 -11.58 -9.43
CA TYR A 76 1.15 -12.43 -10.30
C TYR A 76 1.19 -11.90 -11.73
N ARG A 77 2.23 -12.32 -12.47
CA ARG A 77 2.37 -12.04 -13.90
C ARG A 77 1.51 -13.00 -14.71
N VAL A 78 0.86 -12.47 -15.73
CA VAL A 78 0.10 -13.22 -16.72
C VAL A 78 0.84 -13.12 -18.05
N ASP A 79 1.38 -14.24 -18.49
CA ASP A 79 2.00 -14.36 -19.80
C ASP A 79 0.97 -14.90 -20.80
N GLY A 80 0.58 -14.07 -21.76
CA GLY A 80 -0.30 -14.48 -22.84
C GLY A 80 0.48 -15.24 -23.91
N ALA A 81 -0.04 -16.38 -24.37
CA ALA A 81 0.57 -17.11 -25.48
C ALA A 81 0.75 -16.18 -26.70
N GLY A 82 2.01 -15.92 -27.06
CA GLY A 82 2.38 -15.05 -28.19
C GLY A 82 2.45 -13.54 -27.88
N SER A 83 2.10 -13.10 -26.68
CA SER A 83 2.28 -11.69 -26.27
C SER A 83 3.63 -11.50 -25.58
N ARG A 84 4.42 -10.53 -26.06
CA ARG A 84 5.69 -10.16 -25.42
C ARG A 84 5.51 -9.19 -24.23
N VAL A 85 4.30 -8.67 -24.04
CA VAL A 85 4.03 -7.65 -23.02
C VAL A 85 3.54 -8.34 -21.76
N GLN A 86 4.31 -8.23 -20.68
CA GLN A 86 3.93 -8.75 -19.37
C GLN A 86 2.71 -7.99 -18.84
N LYS A 87 1.76 -8.75 -18.30
CA LYS A 87 0.57 -8.21 -17.64
C LYS A 87 0.50 -8.67 -16.19
N TYR A 88 -0.20 -7.91 -15.36
CA TYR A 88 -0.25 -8.11 -13.91
C TYR A 88 -1.70 -8.26 -13.44
N LYS A 89 -1.94 -9.28 -12.61
CA LYS A 89 -3.23 -9.58 -12.00
C LYS A 89 -3.08 -9.64 -10.47
N HIS A 90 -3.98 -9.02 -9.71
CA HIS A 90 -4.02 -9.20 -8.26
C HIS A 90 -4.57 -10.58 -7.87
N ARG A 91 -4.24 -11.02 -6.66
CA ARG A 91 -4.63 -12.30 -6.04
C ARG A 91 -5.33 -12.09 -4.68
N ILE A 92 -5.82 -10.88 -4.41
CA ILE A 92 -6.38 -10.54 -3.10
C ILE A 92 -7.52 -11.47 -2.65
N GLU A 93 -8.35 -11.94 -3.60
CA GLU A 93 -9.47 -12.87 -3.34
C GLU A 93 -8.97 -14.21 -2.80
N GLU A 94 -7.95 -14.79 -3.43
CA GLU A 94 -7.37 -16.08 -3.03
C GLU A 94 -6.55 -15.94 -1.75
N ARG A 95 -5.91 -14.78 -1.53
CA ARG A 95 -5.00 -14.57 -0.40
C ARG A 95 -5.73 -14.25 0.90
N LEU A 96 -6.80 -13.46 0.84
CA LEU A 96 -7.52 -12.94 2.00
C LEU A 96 -8.97 -13.45 2.12
N GLY A 97 -9.49 -14.19 1.13
CA GLY A 97 -10.86 -14.70 1.17
C GLY A 97 -11.94 -13.62 1.04
N LEU A 98 -11.60 -12.45 0.49
CA LEU A 98 -12.50 -11.30 0.49
C LEU A 98 -13.64 -11.43 -0.53
N THR A 99 -14.85 -11.12 -0.06
CA THR A 99 -16.05 -10.95 -0.88
C THR A 99 -15.91 -9.74 -1.82
N VAL A 100 -16.73 -9.67 -2.86
CA VAL A 100 -16.73 -8.54 -3.82
C VAL A 100 -16.99 -7.18 -3.14
N PRO A 101 -17.95 -7.04 -2.21
CA PRO A 101 -18.16 -5.77 -1.50
C PRO A 101 -16.94 -5.38 -0.64
N SER A 102 -16.38 -6.33 0.12
CA SER A 102 -15.16 -6.13 0.91
C SER A 102 -13.97 -5.67 0.05
N GLN A 103 -13.77 -6.27 -1.13
CA GLN A 103 -12.72 -5.86 -2.06
C GLN A 103 -12.91 -4.42 -2.54
N ALA A 104 -14.15 -3.99 -2.81
CA ALA A 104 -14.44 -2.62 -3.21
C ALA A 104 -14.09 -1.61 -2.10
N LEU A 105 -14.44 -1.90 -0.85
CA LEU A 105 -14.09 -1.07 0.30
C LEU A 105 -12.58 -1.00 0.51
N LEU A 106 -11.90 -2.14 0.48
CA LEU A 106 -10.45 -2.21 0.66
C LEU A 106 -9.71 -1.44 -0.44
N ALA A 107 -10.11 -1.56 -1.71
CA ALA A 107 -9.50 -0.80 -2.80
C ALA A 107 -9.64 0.71 -2.58
N VAL A 108 -10.81 1.18 -2.15
CA VAL A 108 -11.06 2.60 -1.88
C VAL A 108 -10.21 3.11 -0.72
N LEU A 109 -10.04 2.31 0.34
CA LEU A 109 -9.18 2.65 1.48
C LEU A 109 -7.70 2.67 1.09
N LEU A 110 -7.21 1.70 0.32
CA LEU A 110 -5.82 1.66 -0.16
C LEU A 110 -5.48 2.87 -1.06
N LEU A 111 -6.45 3.35 -1.84
CA LEU A 111 -6.22 4.42 -2.80
C LEU A 111 -6.40 5.83 -2.23
N ARG A 112 -7.16 5.97 -1.13
CA ARG A 112 -7.59 7.28 -0.61
C ARG A 112 -7.52 7.42 0.91
N GLY A 113 -6.94 6.46 1.60
CA GLY A 113 -6.79 6.48 3.06
C GLY A 113 -8.13 6.47 3.81
N ALA A 114 -8.11 7.11 4.99
CA ALA A 114 -9.17 7.02 5.98
C ALA A 114 -10.47 7.73 5.57
N GLN A 115 -11.58 7.00 5.53
CA GLN A 115 -12.86 7.48 4.97
C GLN A 115 -14.05 7.19 5.86
N THR A 116 -15.08 8.03 5.80
CA THR A 116 -16.36 7.76 6.49
C THR A 116 -17.18 6.71 5.72
N SER A 117 -18.19 6.11 6.37
CA SER A 117 -19.10 5.15 5.71
C SER A 117 -19.84 5.79 4.52
N GLY A 118 -20.21 7.07 4.61
CA GLY A 118 -20.81 7.83 3.50
C GLY A 118 -19.85 8.04 2.31
N GLU A 119 -18.58 8.36 2.60
CA GLU A 119 -17.54 8.48 1.58
C GLU A 119 -17.27 7.14 0.89
N LEU A 120 -17.12 6.07 1.68
CA LEU A 120 -16.89 4.72 1.18
C LEU A 120 -17.99 4.26 0.24
N ARG A 121 -19.26 4.38 0.66
CA ARG A 121 -20.43 4.07 -0.18
C ARG A 121 -20.36 4.78 -1.53
N THR A 122 -20.15 6.09 -1.51
CA THR A 122 -20.17 6.92 -2.73
C THR A 122 -18.99 6.59 -3.64
N ARG A 123 -17.82 6.32 -3.07
CA ARG A 123 -16.58 6.13 -3.83
C ARG A 123 -16.39 4.69 -4.30
N SER A 124 -17.06 3.72 -3.68
CA SER A 124 -17.08 2.32 -4.13
C SER A 124 -18.11 2.05 -5.21
N GLU A 125 -19.06 2.96 -5.49
CA GLU A 125 -20.23 2.73 -6.34
C GLU A 125 -19.94 2.05 -7.70
N ARG A 126 -18.81 2.40 -8.34
CA ARG A 126 -18.41 1.80 -9.63
C ARG A 126 -17.81 0.40 -9.51
N MET A 127 -17.41 -0.01 -8.32
CA MET A 127 -16.89 -1.35 -8.00
C MET A 127 -17.98 -2.23 -7.38
N TYR A 128 -18.74 -1.68 -6.43
CA TYR A 128 -19.87 -2.30 -5.79
C TYR A 128 -20.83 -1.24 -5.23
N SER A 129 -22.14 -1.42 -5.50
CA SER A 129 -23.19 -0.51 -5.08
C SER A 129 -23.81 -0.98 -3.76
N PHE A 130 -23.62 -0.19 -2.70
CA PHE A 130 -24.22 -0.45 -1.39
C PHE A 130 -25.57 0.27 -1.26
N VAL A 131 -26.58 -0.45 -0.77
CA VAL A 131 -27.93 0.09 -0.60
C VAL A 131 -27.96 1.34 0.28
N ASN A 132 -27.23 1.35 1.40
CA ASN A 132 -27.14 2.44 2.35
C ASN A 132 -25.80 2.40 3.10
N THR A 133 -25.58 3.38 3.99
CA THR A 133 -24.36 3.46 4.81
C THR A 133 -24.28 2.33 5.84
N GLU A 134 -25.43 1.86 6.34
CA GLU A 134 -25.52 0.75 7.28
C GLU A 134 -24.99 -0.55 6.66
N ALA A 135 -25.24 -0.79 5.36
CA ALA A 135 -24.70 -1.96 4.65
C ALA A 135 -23.17 -1.91 4.51
N VAL A 136 -22.57 -0.72 4.42
CA VAL A 136 -21.11 -0.57 4.44
C VAL A 136 -20.55 -0.94 5.82
N GLU A 137 -21.20 -0.46 6.88
CA GLU A 137 -20.77 -0.76 8.26
C GLU A 137 -20.97 -2.24 8.62
N ALA A 138 -22.05 -2.85 8.15
CA ALA A 138 -22.32 -4.28 8.29
C ALA A 138 -21.25 -5.11 7.57
N GLU A 139 -20.95 -4.82 6.30
CA GLU A 139 -19.88 -5.51 5.56
C GLU A 139 -18.55 -5.38 6.31
N ILE A 140 -18.20 -4.17 6.79
CA ILE A 140 -16.96 -3.94 7.55
C ILE A 140 -16.88 -4.82 8.81
N ALA A 141 -17.99 -4.98 9.52
CA ALA A 141 -18.07 -5.80 10.71
C ALA A 141 -17.98 -7.30 10.38
N GLU A 142 -18.73 -7.75 9.36
CA GLU A 142 -18.73 -9.15 8.90
C GLU A 142 -17.33 -9.59 8.44
N THR A 143 -16.62 -8.78 7.64
CA THR A 143 -15.27 -9.14 7.21
C THR A 143 -14.27 -9.22 8.37
N LEU A 144 -14.45 -8.43 9.44
CA LEU A 144 -13.57 -8.52 10.63
C LEU A 144 -13.78 -9.82 11.40
N GLU A 145 -14.96 -10.42 11.31
CA GLU A 145 -15.25 -11.72 11.91
C GLU A 145 -14.76 -12.86 11.02
N ASP A 146 -14.88 -12.71 9.70
CA ASP A 146 -14.52 -13.76 8.72
C ASP A 146 -13.02 -13.85 8.42
N VAL A 147 -12.30 -12.73 8.47
CA VAL A 147 -10.88 -12.67 8.09
C VAL A 147 -9.98 -12.64 9.32
N ALA A 148 -9.09 -13.62 9.42
CA ALA A 148 -8.17 -13.75 10.56
C ALA A 148 -7.22 -12.55 10.74
N LEU A 149 -6.90 -11.83 9.66
CA LEU A 149 -6.03 -10.66 9.69
C LEU A 149 -6.88 -9.38 9.86
N PRO A 150 -6.56 -8.50 10.82
CA PRO A 150 -7.30 -7.24 10.98
C PRO A 150 -7.04 -6.33 9.77
N LEU A 151 -7.99 -6.26 8.84
CA LEU A 151 -7.82 -5.52 7.58
C LEU A 151 -8.04 -4.02 7.71
N TRP A 152 -8.90 -3.60 8.62
CA TRP A 152 -9.24 -2.21 8.85
C TRP A 152 -9.52 -1.92 10.31
N ARG A 153 -9.37 -0.64 10.69
CA ARG A 153 -9.69 -0.10 12.01
C ARG A 153 -10.68 1.04 11.86
N ARG A 154 -11.66 1.05 12.76
CA ARG A 154 -12.54 2.19 12.99
C ARG A 154 -11.85 3.17 13.95
N PHE A 155 -11.71 4.41 13.52
CA PHE A 155 -11.23 5.52 14.32
C PHE A 155 -12.38 6.30 14.90
N ASP A 156 -12.18 6.78 16.13
CA ASP A 156 -13.12 7.68 16.77
C ASP A 156 -13.26 9.00 16.01
N ARG A 157 -14.36 9.68 16.29
CA ARG A 157 -14.69 10.95 15.64
C ARG A 157 -13.62 11.98 15.98
N ALA A 158 -13.02 12.57 14.95
CA ALA A 158 -12.18 13.75 15.13
C ALA A 158 -13.02 14.92 15.68
N PRO A 159 -12.45 15.84 16.48
CA PRO A 159 -13.15 17.02 16.96
C PRO A 159 -13.81 17.79 15.80
N GLY A 160 -15.13 17.99 15.87
CA GLY A 160 -15.91 18.69 14.83
C GLY A 160 -16.47 17.82 13.71
N GLN A 161 -16.17 16.52 13.66
CA GLN A 161 -16.74 15.57 12.70
C GLN A 161 -17.88 14.75 13.32
N LYS A 162 -18.95 14.52 12.55
CA LYS A 162 -20.14 13.77 13.01
C LYS A 162 -19.99 12.26 12.85
N GLU A 163 -19.09 11.81 11.97
CA GLU A 163 -18.97 10.41 11.54
C GLU A 163 -17.60 9.83 11.90
N ALA A 164 -17.57 8.52 12.18
CA ALA A 164 -16.32 7.78 12.36
C ALA A 164 -15.63 7.55 11.01
N ARG A 165 -14.32 7.31 11.02
CA ARG A 165 -13.54 6.95 9.82
C ARG A 165 -13.00 5.55 9.92
N TYR A 166 -12.85 4.90 8.78
CA TYR A 166 -12.26 3.58 8.63
C TYR A 166 -10.96 3.72 7.85
N MET A 167 -9.91 3.03 8.27
CA MET A 167 -8.62 2.98 7.57
C MET A 167 -8.14 1.53 7.49
N HIS A 168 -7.50 1.16 6.38
CA HIS A 168 -6.89 -0.17 6.26
C HIS A 168 -5.65 -0.28 7.17
N LEU A 169 -5.32 -1.49 7.60
CA LEU A 169 -4.15 -1.77 8.46
C LEU A 169 -3.00 -2.45 7.72
N LEU A 170 -3.17 -2.68 6.40
CA LEU A 170 -2.15 -3.31 5.57
C LEU A 170 -0.84 -2.53 5.47
N CYS A 171 -0.76 -1.25 5.86
CA CYS A 171 0.51 -0.50 5.95
C CYS A 171 1.06 -0.40 7.39
N GLY A 172 0.53 -1.21 8.32
CA GLY A 172 0.91 -1.20 9.73
C GLY A 172 -0.12 -0.54 10.65
N ALA A 173 -0.11 -0.95 11.91
CA ALA A 173 -1.09 -0.54 12.93
C ALA A 173 -0.93 0.91 13.45
N ASN A 174 0.17 1.57 13.09
CA ASN A 174 0.54 2.92 13.55
C ASN A 174 0.21 4.02 12.53
N THR A 175 -0.52 3.70 11.45
CA THR A 175 -1.06 4.72 10.56
C THR A 175 -2.24 5.42 11.26
N GLU A 176 -1.93 6.39 12.13
CA GLU A 176 -2.94 7.35 12.55
C GLU A 176 -3.42 8.12 11.32
N PRO A 177 -4.74 8.33 11.17
CA PRO A 177 -5.23 9.14 10.07
C PRO A 177 -4.70 10.55 10.28
N GLU A 178 -3.78 10.99 9.43
CA GLU A 178 -3.52 12.41 9.28
C GLU A 178 -4.86 13.05 8.94
N VAL A 179 -5.40 13.80 9.91
CA VAL A 179 -6.68 14.46 9.76
C VAL A 179 -6.50 15.49 8.66
N SER A 180 -6.92 15.14 7.44
CA SER A 180 -7.01 16.08 6.33
C SER A 180 -8.16 17.05 6.66
N THR A 181 -7.85 18.05 7.49
CA THR A 181 -8.69 19.23 7.68
C THR A 181 -8.60 20.03 6.40
N ALA A 182 -9.56 19.83 5.51
CA ALA A 182 -9.80 20.72 4.38
C ALA A 182 -10.20 22.11 4.92
N ALA A 183 -9.21 22.95 5.16
CA ALA A 183 -9.31 24.41 5.26
C ALA A 183 -8.29 25.01 4.27
N PRO A 184 -8.56 26.16 3.64
CA PRO A 184 -7.76 26.67 2.54
C PRO A 184 -6.35 27.05 3.01
N THR A 185 -5.37 26.59 2.24
CA THR A 185 -3.97 26.98 2.12
C THR A 185 -3.46 28.08 3.07
N ILE A 186 -2.61 27.68 4.03
CA ILE A 186 -1.31 28.35 4.24
C ILE A 186 -0.26 27.23 4.28
N ALA A 187 0.51 27.13 3.20
CA ALA A 187 1.62 26.20 3.06
C ALA A 187 2.73 26.58 4.04
N SER A 188 2.96 25.76 5.06
CA SER A 188 4.17 25.80 5.91
C SER A 188 4.50 24.44 6.56
N PRO A 189 3.55 23.64 7.10
CA PRO A 189 3.94 22.40 7.80
C PRO A 189 4.34 21.24 6.86
N ALA A 190 3.85 21.21 5.62
CA ALA A 190 4.19 20.17 4.66
C ALA A 190 5.62 20.29 4.10
N VAL A 191 6.16 21.51 4.05
CA VAL A 191 7.55 21.75 3.61
C VAL A 191 8.52 21.34 4.72
N GLU A 192 8.18 21.63 5.99
CA GLU A 192 9.00 21.23 7.14
C GLU A 192 9.05 19.71 7.31
N ALA A 193 7.94 19.00 7.10
CA ALA A 193 7.92 17.53 7.18
C ALA A 193 8.76 16.87 6.07
N VAL A 194 8.71 17.40 4.85
CA VAL A 194 9.54 16.93 3.72
C VAL A 194 11.02 17.28 3.96
N GLN A 195 11.31 18.47 4.50
CA GLN A 195 12.66 18.89 4.84
C GLN A 195 13.28 17.99 5.93
N GLN A 196 12.53 17.71 7.00
CA GLN A 196 12.97 16.79 8.07
C GLN A 196 13.18 15.37 7.57
N ARG A 197 12.34 14.89 6.64
CA ARG A 197 12.51 13.58 6.02
C ARG A 197 13.77 13.53 5.16
N ASN A 198 14.05 14.56 4.37
CA ASN A 198 15.25 14.65 3.54
C ASN A 198 16.53 14.79 4.38
N GLU A 199 16.49 15.57 5.46
CA GLU A 199 17.61 15.67 6.42
C GLU A 199 17.91 14.33 7.09
N ARG A 200 16.88 13.59 7.48
CA ARG A 200 17.04 12.24 8.04
C ARG A 200 17.61 11.25 7.03
N ILE A 201 17.22 11.34 5.76
CA ILE A 201 17.78 10.52 4.68
C ILE A 201 19.27 10.84 4.49
N GLY A 202 19.65 12.11 4.40
CA GLY A 202 21.06 12.50 4.27
C GLY A 202 21.93 12.04 5.45
N GLN A 203 21.42 12.12 6.68
CA GLN A 203 22.12 11.58 7.86
C GLN A 203 22.28 10.06 7.83
N LEU A 204 21.29 9.33 7.28
CA LEU A 204 21.38 7.88 7.13
C LEU A 204 22.37 7.49 6.04
N GLU A 205 22.38 8.20 4.92
CA GLU A 205 23.34 7.99 3.82
C GLU A 205 24.78 8.23 4.29
N GLU A 206 25.04 9.31 5.04
CA GLU A 206 26.36 9.58 5.62
C GLU A 206 26.81 8.47 6.58
N ARG A 207 25.89 7.97 7.41
CA ARG A 207 26.17 6.83 8.30
C ARG A 207 26.46 5.54 7.55
N VAL A 208 25.79 5.29 6.43
CA VAL A 208 26.08 4.13 5.58
C VAL A 208 27.49 4.23 5.01
N VAL A 209 27.88 5.38 4.47
CA VAL A 209 29.24 5.61 3.95
C VAL A 209 30.30 5.39 5.02
N LEU A 210 30.09 5.89 6.24
CA LEU A 210 31.01 5.68 7.37
C LEU A 210 31.11 4.20 7.76
N LEU A 211 29.97 3.51 7.87
CA LEU A 211 29.94 2.10 8.24
C LEU A 211 30.60 1.22 7.16
N GLU A 212 30.42 1.55 5.88
CA GLU A 212 31.09 0.84 4.78
C GLU A 212 32.61 1.00 4.86
N ALA A 213 33.10 2.21 5.16
CA ALA A 213 34.52 2.47 5.35
C ALA A 213 35.11 1.70 6.55
N GLU A 214 34.42 1.71 7.69
CA GLU A 214 34.83 0.94 8.88
C GLU A 214 34.86 -0.58 8.60
N LEU A 215 33.91 -1.07 7.82
CA LEU A 215 33.79 -2.49 7.48
C LEU A 215 34.91 -2.92 6.52
N ASP A 216 35.29 -2.06 5.58
CA ASP A 216 36.44 -2.30 4.70
C ASP A 216 37.77 -2.26 5.44
N GLU A 217 37.93 -1.35 6.41
CA GLU A 217 39.10 -1.33 7.31
C GLU A 217 39.17 -2.61 8.16
N LEU A 218 38.05 -3.05 8.72
CA LEU A 218 37.98 -4.28 9.51
C LEU A 218 38.27 -5.53 8.66
N ARG A 219 37.80 -5.55 7.40
CA ARG A 219 38.14 -6.63 6.45
C ARG A 219 39.62 -6.64 6.11
N GLY A 220 40.24 -5.46 5.95
CA GLY A 220 41.67 -5.32 5.70
C GLY A 220 42.51 -5.86 6.86
N THR A 221 42.23 -5.40 8.08
CA THR A 221 42.92 -5.87 9.30
C THR A 221 42.72 -7.37 9.54
N PHE A 222 41.53 -7.90 9.27
CA PHE A 222 41.28 -9.34 9.36
C PHE A 222 42.07 -10.14 8.32
N ALA A 223 42.21 -9.64 7.09
CA ALA A 223 43.01 -10.28 6.05
C ALA A 223 44.51 -10.28 6.40
N GLU A 224 45.02 -9.21 7.01
CA GLU A 224 46.39 -9.14 7.51
C GLU A 224 46.62 -10.06 8.71
N PHE A 225 45.69 -10.10 9.66
CA PHE A 225 45.72 -11.02 10.80
C PHE A 225 45.76 -12.47 10.32
N ARG A 226 44.93 -12.84 9.34
CA ARG A 226 44.89 -14.20 8.79
C ARG A 226 46.23 -14.64 8.18
N LYS A 227 46.93 -13.73 7.50
CA LYS A 227 48.26 -13.98 6.92
C LYS A 227 49.36 -14.22 7.96
N GLN A 228 49.15 -13.86 9.23
CA GLN A 228 50.11 -14.13 10.31
C GLN A 228 50.01 -15.56 10.85
N PHE A 229 48.96 -16.31 10.47
CA PHE A 229 48.73 -17.70 10.89
C PHE A 229 48.83 -18.71 9.73
N GLU A 230 49.27 -18.28 8.54
CA GLU A 230 49.77 -19.11 7.43
C GLU A 230 51.31 -19.06 7.38
#